data_AF-A0A7K1XXC6-F1
#
_entry.id   AF-A0A7K1XXC6-F1
#
_cell.length_a   1.000
_cell.length_b   1.000
_cell.length_c   1.000
_cell.angle_alpha   90.00
_cell.angle_beta   90.00
_cell.angle_gamma   90.00
#
_symmetry.space_group_name_H-M   'P 1'
#
loop_
_entity.id
_entity.type
_entity.pdbx_description
1 polymer ?
#
loop_
_entity_poly.entity_id
_entity_poly.type
_entity_poly.pdbx_seq_one_letter_code
_entity_poly.pdbx_strand_id
1 'polypeptide(L)'
;MYQEFSKRTALELRAVRSGNWLSRNMEITDDLYSYGKLSYSGLFKHDIVVETSGQKWRFIASGAWRKDLEIVDENDTTVAFLSTSWWGMKSTLTFPDGKTMQFSRPSAWKNRFVWTDPARGEVMELDGKAFTRDVVITFKDDLKNNPWLLLLAFLGLHRIMVARRQAAAST
;
A
#
# COMPACT_ATOMS: atom_id res chain seq x y z
N MET A 1 -12.15 5.19 -15.38
CA MET A 1 -13.07 5.27 -14.23
C MET A 1 -12.83 4.02 -13.38
N TYR A 2 -12.60 4.17 -12.08
CA TYR A 2 -12.31 3.04 -11.18
C TYR A 2 -13.61 2.34 -10.75
N GLN A 3 -13.54 1.04 -10.51
CA GLN A 3 -14.63 0.24 -9.97
C GLN A 3 -14.68 0.36 -8.43
N GLU A 4 -15.87 0.24 -7.84
CA GLU A 4 -16.00 0.11 -6.38
C GLU A 4 -15.36 -1.18 -5.87
N PHE A 5 -14.47 -1.03 -4.89
CA PHE A 5 -13.72 -2.15 -4.31
C PHE A 5 -14.62 -3.19 -3.63
N SER A 6 -15.75 -2.75 -3.06
CA SER A 6 -16.77 -3.63 -2.46
C SER A 6 -17.45 -4.55 -3.46
N LYS A 7 -17.46 -4.21 -4.76
CA LYS A 7 -18.07 -5.02 -5.82
C LYS A 7 -17.14 -6.11 -6.38
N ARG A 8 -15.93 -6.26 -5.83
CA ARG A 8 -14.97 -7.25 -6.33
C ARG A 8 -15.43 -8.67 -6.00
N THR A 9 -15.22 -9.58 -6.94
CA THR A 9 -15.46 -11.02 -6.74
C THR A 9 -14.16 -11.74 -6.35
N ALA A 10 -13.02 -11.22 -6.79
CA ALA A 10 -11.71 -11.84 -6.60
C ALA A 10 -11.14 -11.59 -5.18
N LEU A 11 -10.51 -12.63 -4.63
CA LEU A 11 -9.71 -12.58 -3.40
C LEU A 11 -8.26 -12.18 -3.65
N GLU A 12 -7.82 -12.32 -4.90
CA GLU A 12 -6.48 -11.96 -5.34
C GLU A 12 -6.60 -10.82 -6.32
N LEU A 13 -5.81 -9.78 -6.09
CA LEU A 13 -5.62 -8.66 -7.01
C LEU A 13 -4.16 -8.58 -7.39
N ARG A 14 -3.89 -7.86 -8.48
CA ARG A 14 -2.53 -7.57 -8.93
C ARG A 14 -2.29 -6.08 -8.87
N ALA A 15 -1.12 -5.70 -8.38
CA ALA A 15 -0.61 -4.38 -8.58
C ALA A 15 0.30 -4.37 -9.81
N VAL A 16 -0.13 -3.65 -10.84
CA VAL A 16 0.59 -3.50 -12.11
C VAL A 16 1.07 -2.06 -12.25
N ARG A 17 2.15 -1.85 -13.01
CA ARG A 17 2.58 -0.49 -13.35
C ARG A 17 1.59 0.13 -14.33
N SER A 18 1.15 1.36 -14.07
CA SER A 18 0.26 2.10 -14.97
C SER A 18 0.95 3.32 -15.58
N GLY A 19 0.76 3.54 -16.88
CA GLY A 19 1.37 4.64 -17.64
C GLY A 19 2.64 4.24 -18.40
N ASN A 20 3.43 5.24 -18.80
CA ASN A 20 4.65 5.01 -19.59
C ASN A 20 5.75 4.30 -18.77
N TRP A 21 6.75 3.73 -19.46
CA TRP A 21 7.79 2.91 -18.84
C TRP A 21 8.62 3.63 -17.74
N LEU A 22 8.65 4.97 -17.79
CA LEU A 22 9.29 5.86 -16.81
C LEU A 22 8.40 6.20 -15.62
N SER A 23 7.09 6.01 -15.72
CA SER A 23 6.15 6.29 -14.65
C SER A 23 6.37 5.32 -13.49
N ARG A 24 6.15 5.85 -12.28
CA ARG A 24 6.24 5.11 -11.02
C ARG A 24 4.87 4.74 -10.50
N ASN A 25 3.83 4.91 -11.33
CA ASN A 25 2.46 4.75 -10.90
C ASN A 25 2.13 3.25 -10.88
N MET A 26 1.33 2.87 -9.91
CA MET A 26 0.85 1.50 -9.73
C MET A 26 -0.67 1.53 -9.74
N GLU A 27 -1.27 0.46 -10.21
CA GLU A 27 -2.72 0.29 -10.30
C GLU A 27 -3.09 -1.09 -9.77
N ILE A 28 -4.13 -1.15 -8.94
CA ILE A 28 -4.64 -2.41 -8.40
C ILE A 28 -5.78 -2.88 -9.30
N THR A 29 -5.66 -4.10 -9.83
CA THR A 29 -6.56 -4.66 -10.84
C THR A 29 -6.81 -6.16 -10.61
N ASP A 30 -7.93 -6.67 -11.10
CA ASP A 30 -8.21 -8.11 -11.27
C ASP A 30 -8.10 -8.55 -12.74
N ASP A 31 -7.36 -7.79 -13.55
CA ASP A 31 -7.22 -7.89 -15.00
C ASP A 31 -8.45 -7.42 -15.81
N LEU A 32 -9.65 -7.42 -15.22
CA LEU A 32 -10.88 -6.94 -15.88
C LEU A 32 -11.22 -5.51 -15.47
N TYR A 33 -11.05 -5.21 -14.18
CA TYR A 33 -11.40 -3.94 -13.55
C TYR A 33 -10.24 -3.39 -12.76
N SER A 34 -10.13 -2.05 -12.77
CA SER A 34 -9.22 -1.33 -11.92
C SER A 34 -9.93 -0.73 -10.71
N TYR A 35 -9.34 -0.90 -9.54
CA TYR A 35 -9.90 -0.47 -8.26
C TYR A 35 -9.29 0.83 -7.74
N GLY A 36 -8.20 1.28 -8.36
CA GLY A 36 -7.56 2.54 -8.03
C GLY A 36 -6.11 2.59 -8.48
N LYS A 37 -5.52 3.77 -8.32
CA LYS A 37 -4.16 4.07 -8.75
C LYS A 37 -3.40 4.83 -7.68
N LEU A 38 -2.15 4.42 -7.49
CA LEU A 38 -1.16 5.17 -6.74
C LEU A 38 -0.25 5.89 -7.73
N SER A 39 -0.18 7.21 -7.59
CA SER A 39 0.65 8.09 -8.42
C SER A 39 1.68 8.80 -7.57
N TYR A 40 2.86 9.01 -8.15
CA TYR A 40 3.89 9.87 -7.55
C TYR A 40 3.95 11.18 -8.33
N SER A 41 3.76 12.30 -7.64
CA SER A 41 3.70 13.64 -8.22
C SER A 41 4.71 14.60 -7.55
N GLY A 42 4.84 15.80 -8.13
CA GLY A 42 5.80 16.82 -7.70
C GLY A 42 7.20 16.69 -8.34
N LEU A 43 7.97 17.78 -8.31
CA LEU A 43 9.31 17.89 -8.91
C LEU A 43 10.30 16.82 -8.39
N PHE A 44 10.08 16.34 -7.16
CA PHE A 44 10.91 15.31 -6.53
C PHE A 44 10.18 13.97 -6.33
N LYS A 45 8.95 13.82 -6.83
CA LYS A 45 8.14 12.58 -6.73
C LYS A 45 7.94 12.10 -5.29
N HIS A 46 7.84 13.03 -4.34
CA HIS A 46 7.60 12.74 -2.92
C HIS A 46 6.11 12.75 -2.56
N ASP A 47 5.28 13.43 -3.35
CA ASP A 47 3.84 13.49 -3.10
C ASP A 47 3.18 12.24 -3.69
N ILE A 48 2.64 11.41 -2.81
CA ILE A 48 1.97 10.18 -3.18
C ILE A 48 0.48 10.43 -3.10
N VAL A 49 -0.19 10.22 -4.22
CA VAL A 49 -1.64 10.38 -4.32
C VAL A 49 -2.23 9.04 -4.70
N VAL A 50 -3.22 8.60 -3.95
CA VAL A 50 -4.01 7.40 -4.23
C VAL A 50 -5.40 7.84 -4.62
N GLU A 51 -5.87 7.38 -5.78
CA GLU A 51 -7.19 7.67 -6.30
C GLU A 51 -7.94 6.36 -6.51
N THR A 52 -9.17 6.29 -6.00
CA THR A 52 -10.08 5.16 -6.14
C THR A 52 -11.42 5.63 -6.69
N SER A 53 -12.41 4.77 -6.77
CA SER A 53 -13.76 5.11 -7.25
C SER A 53 -14.54 6.06 -6.33
N GLY A 54 -14.25 6.06 -5.03
CA GLY A 54 -15.00 6.86 -4.05
C GLY A 54 -14.14 7.56 -3.00
N GLN A 55 -12.82 7.38 -3.04
CA GLN A 55 -11.90 7.95 -2.06
C GLN A 55 -10.61 8.40 -2.73
N LYS A 56 -10.05 9.48 -2.20
CA LYS A 56 -8.74 9.98 -2.56
C LYS A 56 -7.92 10.16 -1.29
N TRP A 57 -6.69 9.67 -1.30
CA TRP A 57 -5.76 9.82 -0.19
C TRP A 57 -4.46 10.45 -0.65
N ARG A 58 -3.83 11.19 0.25
CA ARG A 58 -2.46 11.66 0.08
C ARG A 58 -1.60 11.11 1.20
N PHE A 59 -0.43 10.58 0.85
CA PHE A 59 0.55 10.15 1.84
C PHE A 59 1.62 11.22 1.95
N ILE A 60 1.65 11.88 3.10
CA ILE A 60 2.51 13.01 3.40
C ILE A 60 3.62 12.51 4.31
N ALA A 61 4.87 12.71 3.90
CA ALA A 61 6.00 12.32 4.73
C ALA A 61 6.08 13.18 5.99
N SER A 62 6.19 12.54 7.16
CA SER A 62 6.19 13.16 8.47
C SER A 62 7.24 12.54 9.40
N GLY A 63 7.34 13.06 10.62
CA GLY A 63 8.27 12.58 11.65
C GLY A 63 9.73 12.95 11.43
N ALA A 64 10.58 12.51 12.37
CA ALA A 64 12.02 12.73 12.30
C ALA A 64 12.60 12.00 11.07
N TRP A 65 13.40 12.70 10.26
CA TRP A 65 13.98 12.17 9.02
C TRP A 65 12.95 11.78 7.93
N ARG A 66 11.69 12.22 8.04
CA ARG A 66 10.64 11.96 7.03
C ARG A 66 10.41 10.47 6.75
N LYS A 67 10.55 9.62 7.77
CA LYS A 67 10.40 8.16 7.68
C LYS A 67 8.97 7.68 7.92
N ASP A 68 8.17 8.51 8.58
CA ASP A 68 6.78 8.23 8.89
C ASP A 68 5.89 8.84 7.81
N LEU A 69 4.65 8.36 7.70
CA LEU A 69 3.66 8.90 6.78
C LEU A 69 2.41 9.29 7.57
N GLU A 70 1.92 10.48 7.29
CA GLU A 70 0.55 10.87 7.59
C GLU A 70 -0.31 10.61 6.35
N ILE A 71 -1.45 9.95 6.55
CA ILE A 71 -2.40 9.65 5.48
C ILE A 71 -3.59 10.59 5.68
N VAL A 72 -3.83 11.45 4.70
CA VAL A 72 -4.97 12.38 4.70
C VAL A 72 -5.94 12.04 3.57
N ASP A 73 -7.22 12.34 3.76
CA ASP A 73 -8.24 12.24 2.73
C ASP A 73 -8.28 13.47 1.80
N GLU A 74 -9.32 13.60 0.99
CA GLU A 74 -9.51 14.73 0.06
C GLU A 74 -9.83 16.06 0.75
N ASN A 75 -10.28 16.01 2.01
CA ASN A 75 -10.61 17.17 2.83
C ASN A 75 -9.46 17.53 3.78
N ASP A 76 -8.27 16.98 3.56
CA ASP A 76 -7.08 17.13 4.40
C ASP A 76 -7.27 16.65 5.84
N THR A 77 -8.24 15.75 6.05
CA THR A 77 -8.47 15.13 7.35
C THR A 77 -7.61 13.89 7.47
N THR A 78 -6.88 13.77 8.58
CA THR A 78 -6.01 12.63 8.83
C THR A 78 -6.82 11.36 9.10
N VAL A 79 -6.63 10.35 8.25
CA VAL A 79 -7.32 9.06 8.34
C VAL A 79 -6.46 7.97 8.97
N ALA A 80 -5.14 8.10 8.95
CA ALA A 80 -4.21 7.20 9.64
C ALA A 80 -2.78 7.77 9.71
N PHE A 81 -1.98 7.22 10.62
CA PHE A 81 -0.54 7.48 10.74
C PHE A 81 0.26 6.20 10.61
N LEU A 82 1.25 6.19 9.72
CA LEU A 82 2.18 5.08 9.56
C LEU A 82 3.53 5.42 10.19
N SER A 83 3.87 4.78 11.30
CA SER A 83 5.21 4.86 11.89
C SER A 83 6.10 3.74 11.37
N THR A 84 7.34 4.05 11.00
CA THR A 84 8.32 3.06 10.52
C THR A 84 9.39 2.81 11.58
N SER A 85 9.65 1.55 11.91
CA SER A 85 10.73 1.17 12.82
C SER A 85 12.11 1.55 12.28
N TRP A 86 13.09 1.72 13.19
CA TRP A 86 14.45 2.14 12.85
C TRP A 86 15.14 1.25 11.79
N TRP A 87 14.84 -0.05 11.81
CA TRP A 87 15.38 -1.05 10.88
C TRP A 87 14.58 -1.17 9.57
N GLY A 88 13.54 -0.35 9.36
CA GLY A 88 12.84 -0.16 8.08
C GLY A 88 11.92 -1.30 7.61
N MET A 89 12.06 -2.51 8.16
CA MET A 89 11.31 -3.70 7.73
C MET A 89 9.94 -3.88 8.40
N LYS A 90 9.66 -3.13 9.47
CA LYS A 90 8.39 -3.14 10.18
C LYS A 90 7.81 -1.73 10.24
N SER A 91 6.51 -1.61 9.98
CA SER A 91 5.77 -0.37 10.15
C SER A 91 4.47 -0.64 10.90
N THR A 92 4.02 0.32 11.70
CA THR A 92 2.75 0.28 12.41
C THR A 92 1.87 1.38 11.87
N LEU A 93 0.71 1.02 11.36
CA LEU A 93 -0.35 1.94 10.99
C LEU A 93 -1.30 2.10 12.18
N THR A 94 -1.59 3.33 12.57
CA THR A 94 -2.50 3.68 13.65
C THR A 94 -3.63 4.52 13.08
N PHE A 95 -4.87 4.11 13.31
CA PHE A 95 -6.07 4.83 12.93
C PHE A 95 -6.50 5.78 14.08
N PRO A 96 -7.29 6.84 13.79
CA PRO A 96 -7.77 7.79 14.80
C PRO A 96 -8.59 7.15 15.93
N ASP A 97 -9.24 6.02 15.67
CA ASP A 97 -10.01 5.23 16.65
C ASP A 97 -9.12 4.37 17.58
N GLY A 98 -7.80 4.46 17.44
CA GLY A 98 -6.82 3.67 18.19
C GLY A 98 -6.57 2.28 17.62
N LYS A 99 -7.25 1.87 16.54
CA LYS A 99 -6.97 0.61 15.86
C LYS A 99 -5.57 0.64 15.26
N THR A 100 -4.85 -0.48 15.33
CA THR A 100 -3.52 -0.61 14.75
C THR A 100 -3.42 -1.77 13.77
N MET A 101 -2.56 -1.62 12.78
CA MET A 101 -2.18 -2.66 11.82
C MET A 101 -0.65 -2.70 11.71
N GLN A 102 -0.09 -3.90 11.63
CA GLN A 102 1.36 -4.08 11.52
C GLN A 102 1.73 -4.56 10.13
N PHE A 103 2.62 -3.83 9.46
CA PHE A 103 3.23 -4.25 8.22
C PHE A 103 4.60 -4.87 8.49
N SER A 104 4.86 -6.05 7.95
CA SER A 104 6.15 -6.71 8.12
C SER A 104 6.51 -7.62 6.96
N ARG A 105 7.78 -8.00 6.89
CA ARG A 105 8.30 -9.05 6.02
C ARG A 105 8.61 -10.28 6.87
N PRO A 106 7.76 -11.33 6.89
CA PRO A 106 7.93 -12.47 7.79
C PRO A 106 9.22 -13.26 7.54
N SER A 107 9.72 -13.25 6.30
CA SER A 107 10.95 -13.95 5.91
C SER A 107 11.79 -13.06 4.99
N ALA A 108 13.08 -12.92 5.32
CA ALA A 108 14.04 -12.18 4.49
C ALA A 108 14.33 -12.86 3.14
N TRP A 109 14.06 -14.17 3.02
CA TRP A 109 14.31 -14.96 1.82
C TRP A 109 13.15 -14.94 0.83
N LYS A 110 11.93 -14.69 1.31
CA LYS A 110 10.73 -14.59 0.47
C LYS A 110 10.40 -13.12 0.22
N ASN A 111 9.90 -12.79 -0.95
CA ASN A 111 9.41 -11.43 -1.26
C ASN A 111 7.96 -11.24 -0.79
N ARG A 112 7.65 -11.82 0.38
CA ARG A 112 6.33 -11.84 1.02
C ARG A 112 6.26 -10.78 2.09
N PHE A 113 5.27 -9.91 2.00
CA PHE A 113 4.95 -8.91 3.01
C PHE A 113 3.52 -9.13 3.49
N VAL A 114 3.26 -8.82 4.76
CA VAL A 114 1.93 -9.03 5.35
C VAL A 114 1.51 -7.82 6.15
N TRP A 115 0.21 -7.55 6.11
CA TRP A 115 -0.48 -6.77 7.12
C TRP A 115 -1.11 -7.70 8.14
N THR A 116 -0.93 -7.38 9.42
CA THR A 116 -1.44 -8.13 10.55
C THR A 116 -2.27 -7.20 11.44
N ASP A 117 -3.50 -7.62 11.73
CA ASP A 117 -4.32 -7.03 12.77
C ASP A 117 -3.99 -7.75 14.10
N PRO A 118 -3.56 -7.06 15.17
CA PRO A 118 -3.23 -7.71 16.43
C PRO A 118 -4.36 -8.58 17.00
N ALA A 119 -5.62 -8.28 16.69
CA ALA A 119 -6.77 -9.04 17.17
C ALA A 119 -7.16 -10.22 16.26
N ARG A 120 -6.77 -10.21 14.97
CA ARG A 120 -7.23 -11.20 13.98
C ARG A 120 -6.10 -11.98 13.27
N GLY A 121 -4.85 -11.60 13.48
CA GLY A 121 -3.71 -12.14 12.76
C GLY A 121 -3.54 -11.53 11.37
N GLU A 122 -2.89 -12.25 10.45
CA GLU A 122 -2.65 -11.78 9.08
C GLU A 122 -3.99 -11.43 8.40
N VAL A 123 -4.11 -10.26 7.79
CA VAL A 123 -5.33 -9.79 7.10
C VAL A 123 -5.12 -9.62 5.58
N MET A 124 -3.87 -9.41 5.17
CA MET A 124 -3.49 -9.24 3.78
C MET A 124 -2.05 -9.70 3.57
N GLU A 125 -1.83 -10.32 2.42
CA GLU A 125 -0.51 -10.69 1.93
C GLU A 125 -0.21 -9.94 0.63
N LEU A 126 1.04 -9.49 0.50
CA LEU A 126 1.59 -8.90 -0.71
C LEU A 126 2.83 -9.70 -1.11
N ASP A 127 2.74 -10.43 -2.23
CA ASP A 127 3.84 -11.21 -2.77
C ASP A 127 4.42 -10.55 -4.03
N GLY A 128 5.65 -10.07 -3.90
CA GLY A 128 6.42 -9.53 -5.02
C GLY A 128 7.15 -10.64 -5.75
N LYS A 129 6.64 -11.13 -6.89
CA LYS A 129 7.32 -12.16 -7.67
C LYS A 129 8.76 -11.74 -7.99
N ALA A 130 9.72 -12.64 -7.80
CA ALA A 130 11.15 -12.33 -7.93
C ALA A 130 11.56 -11.83 -9.32
N PHE A 131 10.82 -12.25 -10.36
CA PHE A 131 11.14 -11.97 -11.76
C PHE A 131 10.24 -10.90 -12.42
N THR A 132 9.19 -10.44 -11.73
CA THR A 132 8.30 -9.39 -12.26
C THR A 132 8.22 -8.21 -11.30
N ARG A 133 7.85 -7.04 -11.82
CA ARG A 133 7.61 -5.86 -10.97
C ARG A 133 6.23 -5.88 -10.32
N ASP A 134 5.38 -6.82 -10.74
CA ASP A 134 4.03 -6.99 -10.24
C ASP A 134 4.05 -7.51 -8.80
N VAL A 135 3.00 -7.15 -8.07
CA VAL A 135 2.77 -7.65 -6.71
C VAL A 135 1.39 -8.28 -6.70
N VAL A 136 1.31 -9.53 -6.28
CA VAL A 136 0.03 -10.20 -6.01
C VAL A 136 -0.41 -9.79 -4.62
N ILE A 137 -1.66 -9.37 -4.49
CA ILE A 137 -2.28 -8.93 -3.24
C ILE A 137 -3.40 -9.91 -2.92
N THR A 138 -3.24 -10.66 -1.84
CA THR A 138 -4.23 -11.65 -1.39
C THR A 138 -4.89 -11.14 -0.12
N PHE A 139 -6.22 -11.07 -0.13
CA PHE A 139 -7.04 -10.67 1.02
C PHE A 139 -7.58 -11.92 1.72
N LYS A 140 -7.70 -11.88 3.06
CA LYS A 140 -8.48 -12.90 3.76
C LYS A 140 -9.98 -12.70 3.55
N ASP A 141 -10.69 -13.81 3.36
CA ASP A 141 -12.07 -13.84 2.85
C ASP A 141 -13.09 -13.16 3.77
N ASP A 142 -12.83 -13.17 5.08
CA ASP A 142 -13.68 -12.57 6.12
C ASP A 142 -13.69 -11.02 6.09
N LEU A 143 -12.85 -10.39 5.27
CA LEU A 143 -12.68 -8.94 5.22
C LEU A 143 -13.13 -8.31 3.90
N LYS A 144 -13.74 -9.07 2.98
CA LYS A 144 -14.09 -8.62 1.62
C LYS A 144 -14.72 -7.22 1.55
N ASN A 145 -15.61 -6.86 2.46
CA ASN A 145 -16.35 -5.59 2.38
C ASN A 145 -15.68 -4.40 3.09
N ASN A 146 -14.44 -4.55 3.54
CA ASN A 146 -13.82 -3.52 4.35
C ASN A 146 -13.08 -2.45 3.51
N PRO A 147 -13.51 -1.17 3.53
CA PRO A 147 -12.93 -0.12 2.68
C PRO A 147 -11.46 0.18 2.98
N TRP A 148 -10.98 0.01 4.23
CA TRP A 148 -9.57 0.28 4.55
C TRP A 148 -8.60 -0.75 3.97
N LEU A 149 -9.08 -1.89 3.47
CA LEU A 149 -8.21 -2.86 2.81
C LEU A 149 -7.53 -2.25 1.58
N LEU A 150 -8.25 -1.44 0.79
CA LEU A 150 -7.64 -0.84 -0.39
C LEU A 150 -6.54 0.15 0.00
N LEU A 151 -6.75 0.91 1.08
CA LEU A 151 -5.72 1.76 1.68
C LEU A 151 -4.49 0.95 2.11
N LEU A 152 -4.68 -0.17 2.83
CA LEU A 152 -3.58 -1.05 3.24
C LEU A 152 -2.81 -1.62 2.04
N ALA A 153 -3.52 -2.00 0.99
CA ALA A 153 -2.89 -2.49 -0.23
C ALA A 153 -1.97 -1.43 -0.84
N PHE A 154 -2.45 -0.20 -1.02
CA PHE A 154 -1.63 0.90 -1.55
C PHE A 154 -0.47 1.29 -0.65
N LEU A 155 -0.67 1.33 0.67
CA LEU A 155 0.41 1.57 1.63
C LEU A 155 1.47 0.46 1.58
N GLY A 156 1.05 -0.81 1.53
CA GLY A 156 1.94 -1.96 1.39
C GLY A 156 2.76 -1.88 0.11
N LEU A 157 2.12 -1.56 -1.02
CA LEU A 157 2.80 -1.34 -2.30
C LEU A 157 3.82 -0.20 -2.23
N HIS A 158 3.46 0.92 -1.59
CA HIS A 158 4.38 2.02 -1.37
C HIS A 158 5.63 1.56 -0.58
N ARG A 159 5.45 0.81 0.50
CA ARG A 159 6.57 0.28 1.31
C ARG A 159 7.46 -0.66 0.53
N ILE A 160 6.87 -1.57 -0.26
CA ILE A 160 7.64 -2.49 -1.13
C ILE A 160 8.46 -1.68 -2.15
N MET A 161 7.87 -0.65 -2.76
CA MET A 161 8.59 0.22 -3.70
C MET A 161 9.75 0.98 -3.06
N VAL A 162 9.57 1.49 -1.84
CA VAL A 162 10.66 2.16 -1.10
C VAL A 162 11.78 1.19 -0.78
N ALA A 163 11.45 -0.01 -0.28
CA ALA A 163 12.44 -1.04 0.05
C ALA A 163 13.24 -1.48 -1.18
N ARG A 164 12.58 -1.69 -2.33
CA ARG A 164 13.24 -2.04 -3.61
C ARG A 164 14.22 -0.95 -4.07
N ARG A 165 13.90 0.34 -3.85
CA ARG A 165 14.80 1.46 -4.21
C ARG A 165 16.03 1.51 -3.33
N GLN A 166 15.88 1.30 -2.02
CA GLN A 166 17.00 1.29 -1.09
C GLN A 166 17.98 0.16 -1.44
N ALA A 167 17.48 -1.03 -1.74
CA ALA A 167 18.32 -2.15 -2.17
C ALA A 167 19.11 -1.85 -3.46
N ALA A 168 18.46 -1.21 -4.45
CA ALA A 168 19.10 -0.86 -5.72
C ALA A 168 20.13 0.29 -5.63
N ALA A 169 20.05 1.14 -4.60
CA ALA A 169 21.00 2.23 -4.38
C ALA A 169 22.22 1.81 -3.53
N SER A 170 22.17 0.63 -2.90
CA SER A 170 23.26 0.04 -2.13
C SER A 170 24.05 -1.01 -2.92
N THR A 171 23.77 -1.16 -4.21
CA THR A 171 24.51 -2.01 -5.17
C THR A 171 25.32 -1.10 -6.09
#